data_AF-A0A925VMV5-F1
#
_entry.id   AF-A0A925VMV5-F1
#
_cell.length_a   1.000
_cell.length_b   1.000
_cell.length_c   1.000
_cell.angle_alpha   90.00
_cell.angle_beta   90.00
_cell.angle_gamma   90.00
#
_symmetry.space_group_name_H-M   'P 1'
#
loop_
_entity.id
_entity.type
_entity.pdbx_description
1 polymer ?
#
loop_
_entity_poly.entity_id
_entity_poly.type
_entity_poly.pdbx_seq_one_letter_code
_entity_poly.pdbx_strand_id
1 'polypeptide(L)'
;MNSERQQLPFNLWRSLIGLLVYAGLLLLAFVLLRSQGANLSRARDAIWQANLPLLGLALGAELVRFGCLGLLLWALAVALGVRTQLLRAIRVMLVAVAARHLVPLGGIPDYALRVRFFQQRGAHTSTIAAYFLLNGALSWLALITIFGLGFVGYVAQNRGLPPQPGLFG
;
A
#
# COMPACT_ATOMS: atom_id res chain seq x y z
N MET A 1 -9.42 -47.89 -8.63
CA MET A 1 -10.75 -47.31 -8.36
C MET A 1 -10.77 -46.74 -6.96
N ASN A 2 -11.11 -45.45 -6.88
CA ASN A 2 -11.65 -44.68 -5.76
C ASN A 2 -10.89 -44.62 -4.42
N SER A 3 -10.21 -43.48 -4.20
CA SER A 3 -10.20 -42.78 -2.90
C SER A 3 -9.73 -41.32 -3.05
N GLU A 4 -10.34 -40.56 -3.97
CA GLU A 4 -10.32 -39.08 -3.91
C GLU A 4 -11.31 -38.62 -2.84
N ARG A 5 -10.88 -38.65 -1.57
CA ARG A 5 -11.66 -38.04 -0.48
C ARG A 5 -11.61 -36.53 -0.63
N GLN A 6 -12.74 -35.99 -1.07
CA GLN A 6 -13.18 -34.60 -0.99
C GLN A 6 -12.64 -33.86 0.25
N GLN A 7 -11.55 -33.11 0.09
CA GLN A 7 -11.11 -32.07 1.03
C GLN A 7 -11.65 -30.71 0.57
N LEU A 8 -12.97 -30.54 0.54
CA LEU A 8 -13.62 -29.27 0.21
C LEU A 8 -14.83 -29.06 1.12
N PRO A 9 -14.63 -28.50 2.33
CA PRO A 9 -15.53 -27.41 2.74
C PRO A 9 -14.90 -26.28 3.58
N PHE A 10 -13.70 -26.45 4.17
CA PHE A 10 -13.20 -25.51 5.18
C PHE A 10 -12.72 -24.15 4.60
N ASN A 11 -12.16 -24.16 3.39
CA ASN A 11 -11.68 -22.94 2.72
C ASN A 11 -12.83 -22.05 2.21
N LEU A 12 -13.98 -22.65 1.85
CA LEU A 12 -15.16 -21.93 1.37
C LEU A 12 -15.78 -21.07 2.47
N TRP A 13 -15.91 -21.63 3.68
CA TRP A 13 -16.44 -20.90 4.84
C TRP A 13 -15.56 -19.71 5.25
N ARG A 14 -14.22 -19.88 5.26
CA ARG A 14 -13.28 -18.75 5.49
C ARG A 14 -13.40 -17.67 4.43
N SER A 15 -13.58 -18.05 3.17
CA SER A 15 -13.74 -17.11 2.07
C SER A 15 -15.07 -16.35 2.16
N LEU A 16 -16.17 -17.03 2.50
CA LEU A 16 -17.49 -16.41 2.69
C LEU A 16 -17.51 -15.45 3.88
N ILE A 17 -16.92 -15.84 5.02
CA ILE A 17 -16.80 -14.96 6.18
C ILE A 17 -15.97 -13.72 5.83
N GLY A 18 -14.84 -13.90 5.15
CA GLY A 18 -14.01 -12.78 4.70
C GLY A 18 -14.75 -11.84 3.76
N LEU A 19 -15.57 -12.38 2.85
CA LEU A 19 -16.38 -11.61 1.91
C LEU A 19 -17.49 -10.83 2.62
N LEU A 20 -18.15 -11.43 3.61
CA LEU A 20 -19.16 -10.77 4.45
C LEU A 20 -18.55 -9.66 5.30
N VAL A 21 -17.39 -9.88 5.92
CA VAL A 21 -16.68 -8.85 6.69
C VAL A 21 -16.27 -7.70 5.77
N TYR A 22 -15.75 -8.00 4.58
CA TYR A 22 -15.39 -6.98 3.59
C TYR A 22 -16.61 -6.17 3.14
N ALA A 23 -17.74 -6.84 2.85
CA ALA A 23 -19.00 -6.18 2.50
C ALA A 23 -19.52 -5.29 3.64
N GLY A 24 -19.42 -5.76 4.89
CA GLY A 24 -19.77 -4.99 6.08
C GLY A 24 -18.89 -3.75 6.26
N LEU A 25 -17.58 -3.87 6.08
CA LEU A 25 -16.65 -2.74 6.12
C LEU A 25 -16.91 -1.73 4.99
N LEU A 26 -17.25 -2.20 3.78
CA LEU A 26 -17.64 -1.34 2.67
C LEU A 26 -18.93 -0.58 2.96
N LEU A 27 -19.95 -1.26 3.51
CA LEU A 27 -21.19 -0.64 3.95
C LEU A 27 -20.94 0.42 5.02
N LEU A 28 -20.12 0.10 6.02
CA LEU A 28 -19.75 1.02 7.09
C LEU A 28 -19.02 2.26 6.52
N ALA A 29 -18.05 2.05 5.64
CA ALA A 29 -17.35 3.14 4.97
C ALA A 29 -18.32 4.01 4.16
N PHE A 30 -19.27 3.40 3.44
CA PHE A 30 -20.27 4.11 2.67
C PHE A 30 -21.22 4.94 3.56
N VAL A 31 -21.67 4.38 4.68
CA VAL A 31 -22.50 5.09 5.67
C VAL A 31 -21.72 6.25 6.29
N LEU A 32 -20.46 6.05 6.64
CA LEU A 32 -19.58 7.11 7.17
C LEU A 32 -19.37 8.22 6.13
N LEU A 33 -19.06 7.88 4.88
CA LEU A 33 -18.94 8.84 3.78
C LEU A 33 -20.23 9.65 3.58
N ARG A 34 -21.38 8.97 3.62
CA ARG A 34 -22.69 9.63 3.49
C ARG A 34 -22.99 10.55 4.68
N SER A 35 -22.62 10.15 5.90
CA SER A 35 -22.77 10.99 7.10
C SER A 35 -21.91 12.27 7.06
N GLN A 36 -20.78 12.24 6.34
CA GLN A 36 -19.95 13.43 6.09
C GLN A 36 -20.46 14.30 4.93
N GLY A 37 -21.63 13.98 4.37
CA GLY A 37 -22.24 14.75 3.28
C GLY A 37 -21.53 14.59 1.94
N ALA A 38 -20.81 13.47 1.74
CA ALA A 38 -20.27 13.11 0.44
C ALA A 38 -21.43 12.82 -0.54
N ASN A 39 -21.62 13.73 -1.50
CA ASN A 39 -22.60 13.58 -2.58
C ASN A 39 -21.86 13.52 -3.92
N LEU A 40 -22.35 12.69 -4.84
CA LEU A 40 -21.79 12.53 -6.19
C LEU A 40 -21.70 13.86 -6.96
N SER A 41 -22.66 14.76 -6.74
CA SER A 41 -22.63 16.12 -7.32
C SER A 41 -21.46 16.95 -6.78
N ARG A 42 -21.24 16.97 -5.47
CA ARG A 42 -20.09 17.68 -4.87
C ARG A 42 -18.75 17.11 -5.31
N ALA A 43 -18.64 15.79 -5.43
CA ALA A 43 -17.42 15.14 -5.93
C ALA A 43 -17.17 15.53 -7.40
N ARG A 44 -18.22 15.56 -8.24
CA ARG A 44 -18.14 16.04 -9.62
C ARG A 44 -17.69 17.50 -9.68
N ASP A 45 -18.31 18.38 -8.90
CA ASP A 45 -17.99 19.81 -8.91
C ASP A 45 -16.55 20.06 -8.40
N ALA A 46 -16.11 19.31 -7.39
CA ALA A 46 -14.74 19.36 -6.88
C ALA A 46 -13.70 18.89 -7.91
N ILE A 47 -14.03 17.90 -8.76
CA ILE A 47 -13.15 17.48 -9.87
C ILE A 47 -13.09 18.57 -10.94
N TRP A 48 -14.22 19.19 -11.28
CA TRP A 48 -14.27 20.26 -12.29
C TRP A 48 -13.62 21.56 -11.84
N GLN A 49 -13.62 21.84 -10.54
CA GLN A 49 -12.98 23.00 -9.93
C GLN A 49 -11.56 22.67 -9.41
N ALA A 50 -11.03 21.49 -9.72
CA ALA A 50 -9.73 21.09 -9.22
C ALA A 50 -8.64 22.01 -9.77
N ASN A 51 -7.87 22.60 -8.86
CA ASN A 51 -6.70 23.39 -9.22
C ASN A 51 -5.68 22.52 -9.96
N LEU A 52 -5.53 22.75 -11.26
CA LEU A 52 -4.53 22.10 -12.12
C LEU A 52 -3.11 22.04 -11.51
N PRO A 53 -2.56 23.09 -10.85
CA PRO A 53 -1.25 22.99 -10.24
C PRO A 53 -1.20 22.01 -9.05
N LEU A 54 -2.25 21.95 -8.23
CA LEU A 54 -2.35 20.97 -7.14
C LEU A 54 -2.50 19.55 -7.69
N LEU A 55 -3.23 19.38 -8.80
CA LEU A 55 -3.34 18.11 -9.49
C LEU A 55 -1.98 17.65 -10.03
N GLY A 56 -1.19 18.57 -10.60
CA GLY A 56 0.17 18.31 -11.05
C GLY A 56 1.11 17.89 -9.91
N LEU A 57 1.03 18.56 -8.75
CA LEU A 57 1.78 18.16 -7.55
C LEU A 57 1.35 16.79 -7.03
N ALA A 58 0.05 16.50 -7.03
CA ALA A 58 -0.46 15.19 -6.62
C ALA A 58 0.06 14.08 -7.54
N LEU A 59 0.05 14.30 -8.86
CA LEU A 59 0.63 13.37 -9.84
C LEU A 59 2.14 13.20 -9.64
N GLY A 60 2.87 14.29 -9.41
CA GLY A 60 4.30 14.25 -9.11
C GLY A 60 4.61 13.45 -7.85
N ALA A 61 3.87 13.68 -6.77
CA ALA A 61 3.99 12.93 -5.52
C ALA A 61 3.71 11.44 -5.73
N GLU A 62 2.72 11.10 -6.56
CA GLU A 62 2.37 9.73 -6.87
C GLU A 62 3.45 9.02 -7.70
N LEU A 63 4.08 9.72 -8.66
CA LEU A 63 5.24 9.22 -9.40
C LEU A 63 6.44 8.95 -8.47
N VAL A 64 6.71 9.87 -7.54
CA VAL A 64 7.75 9.68 -6.53
C VAL A 64 7.44 8.46 -5.66
N ARG A 65 6.17 8.31 -5.24
CA ARG A 65 5.71 7.13 -4.47
C ARG A 65 5.99 5.84 -5.22
N PHE A 66 5.68 5.75 -6.52
CA PHE A 66 5.98 4.57 -7.32
C PHE A 66 7.48 4.31 -7.44
N GLY A 67 8.28 5.36 -7.65
CA GLY A 67 9.74 5.27 -7.69
C GLY A 67 10.31 4.71 -6.39
N CYS A 68 9.90 5.26 -5.24
CA CYS A 68 10.33 4.79 -3.92
C CYS A 68 9.95 3.33 -3.65
N LEU A 69 8.72 2.93 -4.01
CA LEU A 69 8.28 1.55 -3.83
C LEU A 69 9.06 0.57 -4.72
N GLY A 70 9.36 0.96 -5.96
CA GLY A 70 10.17 0.17 -6.87
C GLY A 70 11.64 0.06 -6.42
N LEU A 71 12.20 1.16 -5.90
CA LEU A 71 13.52 1.19 -5.27
C LEU A 71 13.58 0.29 -4.03
N LEU A 72 12.56 0.32 -3.18
CA LEU A 72 12.46 -0.53 -2.00
C LEU A 72 12.41 -2.02 -2.38
N LEU A 73 11.59 -2.38 -3.38
CA LEU A 73 11.55 -3.75 -3.90
C LEU A 73 12.91 -4.19 -4.44
N TRP A 74 13.58 -3.33 -5.21
CA TRP A 74 14.92 -3.61 -5.73
C TRP A 74 15.96 -3.77 -4.61
N ALA A 75 16.02 -2.82 -3.67
CA ALA A 75 16.97 -2.82 -2.58
C ALA A 75 16.83 -4.05 -1.69
N LEU A 76 15.59 -4.42 -1.32
CA LEU A 76 15.32 -5.63 -0.56
C LEU A 76 15.63 -6.89 -1.35
N ALA A 77 15.32 -6.93 -2.65
CA ALA A 77 15.66 -8.08 -3.48
C ALA A 77 17.19 -8.28 -3.56
N VAL A 78 17.96 -7.21 -3.79
CA VAL A 78 19.43 -7.26 -3.82
C VAL A 78 20.01 -7.63 -2.46
N ALA A 79 19.51 -7.06 -1.37
CA ALA A 79 19.95 -7.37 0.00
C ALA A 79 19.72 -8.85 0.37
N LEU A 80 18.66 -9.45 -0.18
CA LEU A 80 18.33 -10.87 0.00
C LEU A 80 19.03 -11.79 -1.02
N GLY A 81 20.00 -11.27 -1.79
CA GLY A 81 20.80 -12.04 -2.74
C GLY A 81 20.13 -12.31 -4.09
N VAL A 82 18.97 -11.72 -4.36
CA VAL A 82 18.23 -11.90 -5.61
C VAL A 82 18.70 -10.89 -6.65
N ARG A 83 19.42 -11.37 -7.67
CA ARG A 83 19.91 -10.51 -8.76
C ARG A 83 18.75 -9.96 -9.58
N THR A 84 18.57 -8.65 -9.58
CA THR A 84 17.55 -7.97 -10.38
C THR A 84 18.00 -6.58 -10.84
N GLN A 85 17.50 -6.18 -12.00
CA GLN A 85 17.62 -4.81 -12.50
C GLN A 85 16.57 -3.90 -11.84
N LEU A 86 16.95 -2.66 -11.56
CA LEU A 86 16.08 -1.65 -10.94
C LEU A 86 14.82 -1.39 -11.77
N LEU A 87 14.97 -1.15 -13.07
CA LEU A 87 13.82 -0.88 -13.97
C LEU A 87 12.80 -2.02 -13.98
N ARG A 88 13.25 -3.26 -13.85
CA ARG A 88 12.36 -4.43 -13.81
C ARG A 88 11.59 -4.49 -12.48
N ALA A 89 12.22 -4.11 -11.36
CA ALA A 89 11.54 -4.00 -10.08
C ALA A 89 10.49 -2.88 -10.09
N ILE A 90 10.83 -1.70 -10.62
CA ILE A 90 9.88 -0.58 -10.77
C ILE A 90 8.66 -1.00 -11.61
N ARG A 91 8.87 -1.64 -12.76
CA ARG A 91 7.77 -2.12 -13.62
C ARG A 91 6.84 -3.08 -12.89
N VAL A 92 7.41 -4.04 -12.17
CA VAL A 92 6.63 -5.03 -11.41
C VAL A 92 5.83 -4.34 -10.31
N MET A 93 6.44 -3.38 -9.61
CA MET A 93 5.76 -2.61 -8.58
C MET A 93 4.60 -1.78 -9.16
N LEU A 94 4.79 -1.16 -10.31
CA LEU A 94 3.76 -0.38 -10.99
C LEU A 94 2.57 -1.26 -11.41
N VAL A 95 2.84 -2.43 -11.98
CA VAL A 95 1.81 -3.42 -12.34
C VAL A 95 1.11 -3.95 -11.09
N ALA A 96 1.85 -4.22 -10.01
CA ALA A 96 1.30 -4.76 -8.77
C ALA A 96 0.38 -3.75 -8.06
N VAL A 97 0.76 -2.48 -8.02
CA VAL A 97 -0.11 -1.42 -7.47
C VAL A 97 -1.31 -1.16 -8.38
N ALA A 98 -1.13 -1.13 -9.70
CA ALA A 98 -2.27 -1.02 -10.63
C ALA A 98 -3.26 -2.17 -10.43
N ALA A 99 -2.78 -3.42 -10.31
CA ALA A 99 -3.61 -4.58 -10.03
C ALA A 99 -4.37 -4.47 -8.70
N ARG A 100 -3.74 -3.92 -7.64
CA ARG A 100 -4.40 -3.66 -6.36
C ARG A 100 -5.58 -2.68 -6.46
N HIS A 101 -5.50 -1.70 -7.36
CA HIS A 101 -6.56 -0.71 -7.53
C HIS A 101 -7.64 -1.14 -8.53
N LEU A 102 -7.30 -2.01 -9.49
CA LEU A 102 -8.22 -2.46 -10.53
C LEU A 102 -8.99 -3.74 -10.15
N VAL A 103 -8.44 -4.56 -9.26
CA VAL A 103 -9.04 -5.84 -8.90
C VAL A 103 -9.70 -5.74 -7.52
N PRO A 104 -10.99 -6.10 -7.37
CA PRO A 104 -11.71 -6.05 -6.09
C PRO A 104 -11.31 -7.17 -5.11
N LEU A 105 -10.06 -7.60 -5.14
CA LEU A 105 -9.46 -8.61 -4.26
C LEU A 105 -8.47 -7.97 -3.26
N GLY A 106 -8.52 -6.64 -3.12
CA GLY A 106 -7.65 -5.88 -2.23
C GLY A 106 -6.17 -6.02 -2.59
N GLY A 107 -5.32 -6.28 -1.60
CA GLY A 107 -3.87 -6.38 -1.80
C GLY A 107 -3.39 -7.72 -2.38
N ILE A 108 -4.23 -8.74 -2.48
CA ILE A 108 -3.83 -10.11 -2.90
C ILE A 108 -3.10 -10.13 -4.26
N PRO A 109 -3.58 -9.42 -5.31
CA PRO A 109 -2.90 -9.39 -6.60
C PRO A 109 -1.49 -8.82 -6.52
N ASP A 110 -1.30 -7.78 -5.71
CA ASP A 110 0.01 -7.16 -5.47
C ASP A 110 0.98 -8.15 -4.82
N TYR A 111 0.54 -8.84 -3.76
CA TYR A 111 1.36 -9.87 -3.11
C TYR A 111 1.70 -11.02 -4.05
N ALA A 112 0.73 -11.52 -4.81
CA ALA A 112 0.92 -12.63 -5.74
C ALA A 112 1.93 -12.30 -6.85
N LEU A 113 1.89 -11.07 -7.39
CA LEU A 113 2.82 -10.61 -8.41
C LEU A 113 4.25 -10.51 -7.86
N ARG A 114 4.42 -10.05 -6.61
CA ARG A 114 5.74 -10.01 -5.96
C ARG A 114 6.26 -11.41 -5.65
N VAL A 115 5.42 -12.33 -5.18
CA VAL A 115 5.80 -13.74 -4.99
C VAL A 115 6.27 -14.35 -6.30
N ARG A 116 5.49 -14.19 -7.39
CA ARG A 116 5.88 -14.68 -8.72
C ARG A 116 7.19 -14.07 -9.20
N PHE A 117 7.42 -12.77 -8.97
CA PHE A 117 8.66 -12.09 -9.31
C PHE A 117 9.89 -12.71 -8.65
N PHE A 118 9.78 -13.12 -7.38
CA PHE A 118 10.85 -13.80 -6.66
C PHE A 118 11.03 -15.25 -7.11
N GLN A 119 9.92 -15.98 -7.30
CA GLN A 119 9.93 -17.37 -7.81
C GLN A 119 10.56 -17.48 -9.20
N GLN A 120 10.24 -16.55 -10.12
CA GLN A 120 10.84 -16.49 -11.46
C GLN A 120 12.35 -16.25 -11.45
N ARG A 121 12.92 -15.82 -10.31
CA ARG A 121 14.37 -15.66 -10.11
C ARG A 121 15.00 -16.79 -9.30
N GLY A 122 14.26 -17.87 -9.04
CA GLY A 122 14.74 -19.00 -8.26
C GLY A 122 14.93 -18.67 -6.77
N ALA A 123 14.28 -17.62 -6.25
CA ALA A 123 14.36 -17.31 -4.83
C ALA A 123 13.63 -18.38 -4.02
N HIS A 124 14.25 -18.80 -2.91
CA HIS A 124 13.66 -19.77 -1.99
C HIS A 124 12.48 -19.15 -1.23
N THR A 125 11.55 -19.99 -0.77
CA THR A 125 10.39 -19.54 0.03
C THR A 125 10.79 -18.76 1.29
N SER A 126 11.92 -19.11 1.92
CA SER A 126 12.49 -18.37 3.07
C SER A 126 12.88 -16.95 2.70
N THR A 127 13.47 -16.74 1.52
CA THR A 127 13.81 -15.42 0.98
C THR A 127 12.55 -14.57 0.73
N ILE A 128 11.51 -15.18 0.18
CA ILE A 128 10.21 -14.52 -0.06
C ILE A 128 9.57 -14.11 1.26
N ALA A 129 9.60 -14.99 2.27
CA ALA A 129 9.10 -14.68 3.61
C ALA A 129 9.88 -13.54 4.26
N ALA A 130 11.22 -13.58 4.19
CA ALA A 130 12.10 -12.53 4.70
C ALA A 130 11.80 -11.17 4.03
N TYR A 131 11.57 -11.16 2.72
CA TYR A 131 11.15 -9.95 2.00
C TYR A 131 9.88 -9.33 2.60
N PHE A 132 8.82 -10.12 2.81
CA PHE A 132 7.56 -9.58 3.34
C PHE A 132 7.68 -9.11 4.77
N LEU A 133 8.44 -9.82 5.61
CA LEU A 133 8.71 -9.42 6.99
C LEU A 133 9.50 -8.11 7.05
N LEU A 134 10.59 -8.00 6.28
CA LEU A 134 11.41 -6.79 6.22
C LEU A 134 10.62 -5.61 5.65
N ASN A 135 9.87 -5.81 4.57
CA ASN A 135 9.03 -4.77 3.99
C ASN A 135 7.95 -4.30 4.99
N GLY A 136 7.35 -5.23 5.73
CA GLY A 136 6.39 -4.92 6.80
C GLY A 136 7.02 -4.14 7.94
N ALA A 137 8.18 -4.58 8.44
CA ALA A 137 8.92 -3.91 9.52
C ALA A 137 9.33 -2.49 9.12
N LEU A 138 9.86 -2.30 7.91
CA LEU A 138 10.23 -0.98 7.39
C LEU A 138 9.00 -0.06 7.24
N SER A 139 7.86 -0.60 6.81
CA SER A 139 6.62 0.17 6.69
C SER A 139 6.11 0.63 8.06
N TRP A 140 6.16 -0.25 9.06
CA TRP A 140 5.81 0.08 10.44
C TRP A 140 6.77 1.11 11.05
N LEU A 141 8.08 0.94 10.86
CA LEU A 141 9.08 1.91 11.31
C LEU A 141 8.90 3.28 10.66
N ALA A 142 8.59 3.31 9.36
CA ALA A 142 8.30 4.55 8.65
C ALA A 142 7.05 5.24 9.23
N LEU A 143 5.97 4.49 9.46
CA LEU A 143 4.75 5.02 10.08
C LEU A 143 5.03 5.58 11.49
N ILE A 144 5.71 4.80 12.34
CA ILE A 144 6.06 5.23 13.70
C ILE A 144 6.91 6.50 13.66
N THR A 145 7.88 6.57 12.75
CA THR A 145 8.74 7.75 12.59
C THR A 145 7.94 8.98 12.15
N ILE A 146 7.07 8.83 11.13
CA ILE A 146 6.26 9.94 10.61
C ILE A 146 5.27 10.43 11.67
N PHE A 147 4.52 9.52 12.31
CA PHE A 147 3.58 9.89 13.36
C PHE A 147 4.28 10.42 14.61
N GLY A 148 5.42 9.85 14.98
CA GLY A 148 6.22 10.30 16.11
C GLY A 148 6.75 11.71 15.91
N LEU A 149 7.34 12.00 14.74
CA LEU A 149 7.80 13.34 14.38
C LEU A 149 6.63 14.33 14.30
N GLY A 150 5.50 13.93 13.71
CA GLY A 150 4.30 14.75 13.66
C GLY A 150 3.75 15.08 15.05
N PHE A 151 3.75 14.10 15.97
CA PHE A 151 3.34 14.30 17.35
C PHE A 151 4.29 15.23 18.11
N VAL A 152 5.60 15.05 17.95
CA VAL A 152 6.62 15.93 18.54
C VAL A 152 6.46 17.36 18.02
N GLY A 153 6.25 17.55 16.72
CA GLY A 153 5.99 18.86 16.12
C GLY A 153 4.70 19.52 16.66
N TYR A 154 3.61 18.75 16.74
CA TYR A 154 2.35 19.21 17.31
C TYR A 154 2.49 19.62 18.79
N VAL A 155 3.22 18.83 19.58
CA VAL A 155 3.50 19.14 20.99
C VAL A 155 4.39 20.38 21.11
N ALA A 156 5.42 20.53 20.28
CA ALA A 156 6.30 21.70 20.28
C ALA A 156 5.54 22.99 19.96
N GLN A 157 4.62 22.94 18.98
CA GLN A 157 3.80 24.08 18.56
C GLN A 157 2.77 24.48 19.61
N ASN A 158 2.17 23.51 20.32
CA ASN A 158 1.11 23.77 21.31
C ASN A 158 1.61 23.96 22.75
N ARG A 159 2.87 23.62 23.05
CA ARG A 159 3.47 23.84 24.38
C ARG A 159 4.40 25.06 24.47
N GLY A 160 4.41 25.93 23.45
CA GLY A 160 5.10 27.22 23.54
C GLY A 160 6.62 27.11 23.72
N LEU A 161 7.27 26.17 23.04
CA LEU A 161 8.72 26.28 22.86
C LEU A 161 8.96 27.44 21.87
N PRO A 162 9.84 28.41 22.18
CA PRO A 162 10.07 29.55 21.31
C PRO A 162 10.50 29.06 19.93
N PRO A 163 10.03 29.70 18.83
CA PRO A 163 10.50 29.37 17.49
C PRO A 163 12.02 29.52 17.48
N GLN A 164 12.75 28.45 17.19
CA GLN A 164 14.17 28.61 16.87
C GLN A 164 14.25 29.41 15.57
N PRO A 165 14.87 30.60 15.58
CA PRO A 165 15.08 31.34 14.36
C PRO A 165 16.22 30.69 13.58
N GLY A 166 15.93 30.33 12.33
CA GLY A 166 16.95 30.08 11.32
C GLY A 166 17.28 28.62 11.05
N LEU A 167 16.62 28.04 10.04
CA LEU A 167 17.21 26.99 9.20
C LEU A 167 16.55 26.90 7.80
N PHE A 168 15.99 28.01 7.32
CA PHE A 168 15.70 28.24 5.90
C PHE A 168 15.84 29.74 5.63
N GLY A 169 17.09 30.18 5.52
CA GLY A 169 17.51 31.40 4.83
C GLY A 169 18.40 30.98 3.67
#